data_AF-A0A346R7Q8-F1
#
_entry.id   AF-A0A346R7Q8-F1
#
_cell.length_a   1.000
_cell.length_b   1.000
_cell.length_c   1.000
_cell.angle_alpha   90.00
_cell.angle_beta   90.00
_cell.angle_gamma   90.00
#
_symmetry.space_group_name_H-M   'P 1'
#
loop_
_entity.id
_entity.type
_entity.pdbx_description
1 polymer ?
#
loop_
_entity_poly.entity_id
_entity_poly.type
_entity_poly.pdbx_seq_one_letter_code
_entity_poly.pdbx_strand_id
1 'polypeptide(L)' 'MSPPTVDSAMRLVSYLSQFMMQRPGDVISNGTPPGVELGMKPPLYLKPGDVVKPGIDGLGRQRQEVVADCRRV' A
#
# COMPACT_ATOMS: atom_id res chain seq x y z
N MET A 1 11.16 21.04 2.01
CA MET A 1 10.11 21.33 1.02
C MET A 1 10.33 20.35 -0.13
N SER A 2 9.60 19.23 -0.15
CA SER A 2 9.73 18.18 -1.17
C SER A 2 9.21 18.71 -2.52
N PRO A 3 9.82 18.35 -3.68
CA PRO A 3 9.30 18.73 -5.00
C PRO A 3 7.82 18.31 -5.18
N PRO A 4 7.04 18.93 -6.07
CA PRO A 4 5.60 18.64 -6.22
C PRO A 4 5.41 17.15 -6.48
N THR A 5 4.90 16.46 -5.46
CA THR A 5 5.09 15.02 -5.26
C THR A 5 4.03 14.24 -6.06
N VAL A 6 4.36 13.00 -6.45
CA VAL A 6 3.49 12.08 -7.22
C VAL A 6 2.33 11.52 -6.35
N ASP A 7 2.10 12.10 -5.19
CA ASP A 7 1.17 11.67 -4.12
C ASP A 7 -0.26 12.19 -4.28
N SER A 8 -0.46 13.21 -5.11
CA SER A 8 -1.76 13.86 -5.27
C SER A 8 -2.72 13.00 -6.09
N ALA A 9 -3.88 12.67 -5.51
CA ALA A 9 -4.90 11.80 -6.14
C ALA A 9 -5.33 12.28 -7.53
N MET A 10 -5.56 13.59 -7.70
CA MET A 10 -5.94 14.19 -9.00
C MET A 10 -4.87 13.97 -10.08
N ARG A 11 -3.58 14.05 -9.70
CA ARG A 11 -2.47 13.86 -10.64
C ARG A 11 -2.37 12.40 -11.08
N LEU A 12 -2.59 11.45 -10.18
CA LEU A 12 -2.61 10.02 -10.50
C LEU A 12 -3.75 9.67 -11.46
N VAL A 13 -4.96 10.16 -11.19
CA VAL A 13 -6.13 9.93 -12.07
C VAL A 13 -5.90 10.52 -13.46
N SER A 14 -5.38 11.77 -13.54
CA SER A 14 -5.09 12.42 -14.82
C SER A 14 -4.00 11.71 -15.62
N TYR A 15 -2.93 11.27 -14.95
CA TYR A 15 -1.83 10.56 -15.59
C TYR A 15 -2.25 9.19 -16.10
N LEU A 16 -2.92 8.38 -15.28
CA LEU A 16 -3.37 7.03 -15.68
C LEU A 16 -4.39 7.06 -16.81
N SER A 17 -5.27 8.08 -16.84
CA SER A 17 -6.26 8.25 -17.90
C SER A 17 -5.68 8.43 -19.30
N GLN A 18 -4.40 8.79 -19.43
CA GLN A 18 -3.71 8.89 -20.73
C GLN A 18 -3.37 7.51 -21.32
N PHE A 19 -3.30 6.48 -20.48
CA PHE A 19 -2.84 5.14 -20.88
C PHE A 19 -3.95 4.08 -20.76
N MET A 20 -4.94 4.29 -19.89
CA MET A 20 -6.02 3.34 -19.66
C MET A 20 -7.33 4.03 -19.28
N MET A 21 -8.46 3.40 -19.61
CA MET A 21 -9.77 3.86 -19.19
C MET A 21 -10.07 3.37 -17.76
N GLN A 22 -10.46 4.29 -16.88
CA GLN A 22 -10.95 3.99 -15.54
C GLN A 22 -12.48 3.91 -15.53
N ARG A 23 -13.03 2.97 -14.78
CA ARG A 23 -14.46 2.76 -14.59
C ARG A 23 -14.87 3.15 -13.16
N PRO A 24 -16.14 3.53 -12.94
CA PRO A 24 -16.67 3.73 -11.60
C PRO A 24 -16.47 2.48 -10.74
N GLY A 25 -15.82 2.65 -9.59
CA GLY A 25 -15.48 1.55 -8.68
C GLY A 25 -14.02 1.08 -8.75
N ASP A 26 -13.24 1.56 -9.73
CA ASP A 26 -11.81 1.24 -9.80
C ASP A 26 -11.05 1.87 -8.62
N VAL A 27 -10.08 1.12 -8.09
CA VAL A 27 -9.28 1.52 -6.92
C VAL A 27 -7.82 1.71 -7.32
N ILE A 28 -7.28 2.91 -7.07
CA ILE A 28 -5.86 3.22 -7.26
C ILE A 28 -5.16 3.16 -5.90
N SER A 29 -4.15 2.29 -5.78
CA SER A 29 -3.21 2.31 -4.65
C SER A 29 -2.11 3.33 -4.95
N ASN A 30 -2.07 4.43 -4.18
CA ASN A 30 -1.18 5.57 -4.40
C ASN A 30 0.27 5.37 -3.89
N GLY A 31 0.60 4.15 -3.47
CA GLY A 31 1.94 3.78 -3.01
C GLY A 31 2.14 3.97 -1.50
N THR A 32 3.20 3.36 -0.99
CA THR A 32 3.55 3.37 0.44
C THR A 32 4.70 4.35 0.68
N PRO A 33 4.67 5.18 1.73
CA PRO A 33 5.82 5.99 2.14
C PRO A 33 7.06 5.13 2.44
N PRO A 34 8.25 5.77 2.54
CA PRO A 34 9.47 5.09 2.98
C PRO A 34 9.28 4.42 4.35
N GLY A 35 9.96 3.29 4.56
CA GLY A 35 9.85 2.50 5.81
C GLY A 35 9.41 1.05 5.61
N VAL A 36 9.20 0.62 4.37
CA VAL A 36 9.04 -0.81 4.06
C VAL A 36 10.36 -1.55 4.31
N GLU A 37 10.29 -2.70 4.96
CA GLU A 37 11.47 -3.46 5.41
C GLU A 37 12.30 -4.06 4.26
N LEU A 38 11.77 -4.03 3.03
CA LEU A 38 12.41 -4.51 1.79
C LEU A 38 13.78 -3.86 1.50
N GLY A 39 14.13 -2.76 2.19
CA GLY A 39 15.45 -2.10 2.12
C GLY A 39 16.29 -2.16 3.40
N MET A 40 15.84 -2.82 4.46
CA MET A 40 16.54 -2.88 5.76
C MET A 40 17.62 -3.97 5.80
N LYS A 41 18.66 -3.76 6.61
CA LYS A 41 19.71 -4.76 6.91
C LYS A 41 19.82 -4.94 8.44
N PRO A 42 19.46 -6.10 9.00
CA PRO A 42 18.89 -7.28 8.33
C PRO A 42 17.47 -7.03 7.78
N PRO A 43 17.06 -7.72 6.70
CA PRO A 43 15.69 -7.64 6.22
C PRO A 43 14.76 -8.31 7.23
N LEU A 44 13.72 -7.61 7.64
CA LEU A 44 12.59 -8.19 8.35
C LEU A 44 11.46 -8.44 7.35
N TYR A 45 10.77 -9.55 7.55
CA TYR A 45 9.61 -9.95 6.77
C TYR A 45 8.54 -10.45 7.73
N LEU A 46 7.29 -10.39 7.27
CA LEU A 46 6.13 -10.87 8.01
C LEU A 46 6.25 -12.37 8.31
N LYS A 47 5.93 -12.73 9.55
CA LYS A 47 5.90 -14.10 10.06
C LYS A 47 4.48 -14.48 10.49
N PRO A 48 4.15 -15.78 10.49
CA PRO A 48 2.89 -16.24 11.06
C PRO A 48 2.74 -15.76 12.52
N GLY A 49 1.56 -15.21 12.84
CA GLY A 49 1.25 -14.59 14.13
C GLY A 49 1.47 -13.07 14.17
N ASP A 50 2.10 -12.47 13.17
CA ASP A 50 2.26 -11.02 13.11
C ASP A 50 0.92 -10.31 12.88
N VAL A 51 0.75 -9.13 13.49
CA VAL A 51 -0.46 -8.31 13.34
C VAL A 51 -0.10 -6.97 12.71
N VAL A 52 -0.54 -6.77 11.46
CA VAL A 52 -0.32 -5.54 10.69
C VAL A 52 -1.51 -4.61 10.89
N LYS A 53 -1.24 -3.36 11.29
CA LYS A 53 -2.28 -2.34 11.54
C LYS A 53 -2.07 -1.08 10.69
N PRO A 54 -2.32 -1.14 9.36
CA PRO A 54 -2.22 0.05 8.53
C PRO A 54 -3.39 0.99 8.83
N GLY A 55 -3.15 2.29 8.80
CA GLY A 55 -4.17 3.28 9.06
C GLY A 55 -3.79 4.66 8.56
N ILE A 56 -4.80 5.46 8.28
CA ILE A 56 -4.66 6.86 7.89
C ILE A 56 -5.56 7.66 8.83
N ASP A 57 -5.01 8.73 9.41
CA ASP A 57 -5.76 9.58 10.31
C ASP A 57 -7.00 10.15 9.62
N GLY A 58 -8.15 10.04 10.28
CA GLY A 58 -9.46 10.44 9.71
C GLY A 58 -10.12 9.42 8.78
N LEU A 59 -9.41 8.38 8.30
CA LEU A 59 -9.99 7.31 7.47
C LEU A 59 -10.13 5.98 8.23
N GLY A 60 -9.46 5.85 9.38
CA GLY A 60 -9.55 4.70 10.26
C GLY A 60 -8.32 3.79 10.18
N ARG A 61 -8.46 2.59 10.75
CA ARG A 61 -7.38 1.61 10.88
C ARG A 61 -7.89 0.22 10.50
N GLN A 62 -7.08 -0.51 9.75
CA GLN A 62 -7.28 -1.92 9.48
C GLN A 62 -6.45 -2.74 10.47
N ARG A 63 -6.87 -3.98 10.75
CA ARG A 63 -6.07 -4.98 11.48
C ARG A 63 -6.06 -6.25 10.64
N GLN A 64 -4.87 -6.74 10.31
CA GLN A 64 -4.66 -7.97 9.56
C GLN A 64 -3.74 -8.89 10.36
N GLU A 65 -4.09 -10.17 10.44
CA GLU A 65 -3.29 -11.18 11.11
C GLU A 65 -2.64 -12.08 10.06
N VAL A 66 -1.32 -12.22 10.15
CA VAL A 66 -0.54 -13.03 9.22
C VAL A 66 -0.67 -14.48 9.63
N VAL A 67 -1.24 -15.29 8.76
CA VAL A 67 -1.36 -16.73 8.94
C VAL A 67 -0.47 -17.46 7.94
N ALA A 68 0.17 -18.55 8.38
CA ALA A 68 0.88 -19.42 7.47
C ALA A 68 -0.11 -20.04 6.48
N ASP A 69 0.26 -20.13 5.21
CA ASP A 69 -0.53 -20.92 4.27
C ASP A 69 -0.49 -22.38 4.70
N CYS A 70 -1.65 -22.92 5.06
CA CYS A 70 -1.82 -24.30 5.48
C CYS A 70 -2.17 -25.22 4.31
N ARG A 71 -2.11 -24.74 3.05
CA ARG A 71 -2.19 -25.63 1.89
C ARG A 71 -1.04 -26.62 1.91
N ARG A 72 -1.34 -27.82 2.40
CA ARG A 72 -0.67 -29.05 1.99
C ARG A 72 -0.85 -29.17 0.48
N VAL A 73 0.22 -28.89 -0.24
CA VAL A 73 0.43 -29.52 -1.55
C VAL A 73 0.78 -30.98 -1.31
#